data_AF-A0A8T4MHA6-F1
#
_entry.id   AF-A0A8T4MHA6-F1
#
_cell.length_a   1.000
_cell.length_b   1.000
_cell.length_c   1.000
_cell.angle_alpha   90.00
_cell.angle_beta   90.00
_cell.angle_gamma   90.00
#
_symmetry.space_group_name_H-M   'P 1'
#
loop_
_entity.id
_entity.type
_entity.pdbx_description
1 polymer ?
#
loop_
_entity_poly.entity_id
_entity_poly.type
_entity_poly.pdbx_seq_one_letter_code
_entity_poly.pdbx_strand_id
1 'polypeptide(L)'
;MEYIYAALLLHKLGKEVSESTVKSVVAATGTSVDDSKVKSLVASLKGVNIDAELANASLASTATAAPAAEAKKEEAPKKEERHGAAAEGLSALFG
;
A
#
# COMPACT_ATOMS: atom_id res chain seq x y z
N MET A 1 -10.48 -8.17 2.79
CA MET A 1 -9.40 -7.27 2.33
C MET A 1 -8.29 -8.03 1.58
N GLU A 2 -8.11 -9.32 1.83
CA GLU A 2 -7.14 -10.23 1.21
C GLU A 2 -7.08 -10.17 -0.33
N TYR A 3 -8.22 -10.08 -1.03
CA TYR A 3 -8.26 -10.00 -2.49
C TYR A 3 -7.65 -8.71 -3.05
N ILE A 4 -7.82 -7.59 -2.31
CA ILE A 4 -7.24 -6.30 -2.70
C ILE A 4 -5.72 -6.37 -2.56
N TYR A 5 -5.22 -6.96 -1.46
CA TYR A 5 -3.79 -7.16 -1.29
C TYR A 5 -3.18 -8.10 -2.33
N ALA A 6 -3.88 -9.18 -2.68
CA ALA A 6 -3.46 -10.06 -3.76
C ALA A 6 -3.37 -9.31 -5.09
N ALA A 7 -4.36 -8.49 -5.42
CA ALA A 7 -4.37 -7.69 -6.64
C ALA A 7 -3.23 -6.67 -6.67
N LEU A 8 -3.01 -5.94 -5.58
CA LEU A 8 -1.94 -4.96 -5.47
C LEU A 8 -0.55 -5.62 -5.53
N LEU A 9 -0.39 -6.79 -4.92
CA LEU A 9 0.84 -7.58 -5.01
C LEU A 9 1.13 -8.00 -6.46
N LEU A 10 0.13 -8.57 -7.14
CA LEU A 10 0.25 -8.97 -8.55
C LEU A 10 0.62 -7.78 -9.43
N HIS A 11 -0.06 -6.64 -9.26
CA HIS A 11 0.22 -5.40 -9.97
C HIS A 11 1.66 -4.91 -9.74
N LYS A 12 2.10 -4.86 -8.47
CA LYS A 12 3.48 -4.48 -8.09
C LYS A 12 4.54 -5.38 -8.71
N LEU A 13 4.22 -6.66 -8.94
CA LEU A 13 5.12 -7.63 -9.57
C LEU A 13 4.98 -7.68 -11.10
N GLY A 14 4.22 -6.77 -11.71
CA GLY A 14 3.96 -6.73 -13.15
C GLY A 14 3.20 -7.95 -13.66
N LYS A 15 2.48 -8.66 -12.77
CA LYS A 15 1.64 -9.80 -13.12
C LYS A 15 0.24 -9.31 -13.44
N GLU A 16 -0.40 -9.97 -14.39
CA GLU A 16 -1.80 -9.71 -14.73
C GLU A 16 -2.72 -9.98 -13.53
N VAL A 17 -3.65 -9.07 -13.26
CA VAL A 17 -4.71 -9.25 -12.26
C VAL A 17 -5.92 -9.88 -12.93
N SER A 18 -6.03 -11.21 -12.85
CA SER A 18 -7.11 -12.00 -13.43
C SER A 18 -7.71 -12.95 -12.39
N GLU A 19 -8.85 -13.57 -12.72
CA GLU A 19 -9.47 -14.54 -11.82
C GLU A 19 -8.51 -15.67 -11.45
N SER A 20 -7.72 -16.15 -12.41
CA SER A 20 -6.77 -17.25 -12.17
C SER A 20 -5.64 -16.81 -11.24
N THR A 21 -5.01 -15.67 -11.50
CA THR A 21 -3.84 -15.23 -10.73
C THR A 21 -4.23 -14.85 -9.31
N VAL A 22 -5.36 -14.18 -9.12
CA VAL A 22 -5.86 -13.83 -7.78
C VAL A 22 -6.23 -15.09 -6.98
N LYS A 23 -6.91 -16.07 -7.59
CA LYS A 23 -7.24 -17.34 -6.92
C LYS A 23 -5.98 -18.08 -6.50
N SER A 24 -4.97 -18.17 -7.36
CA SER A 24 -3.71 -18.84 -7.04
C SER A 24 -2.99 -18.19 -5.86
N VAL A 25 -2.92 -16.85 -5.80
CA VAL A 25 -2.28 -16.14 -4.69
C VAL A 25 -3.03 -16.37 -3.38
N VAL A 26 -4.36 -16.27 -3.38
CA VAL A 26 -5.15 -16.48 -2.16
C VAL A 26 -5.10 -17.94 -1.71
N ALA A 27 -5.21 -18.90 -2.63
CA ALA A 27 -5.13 -20.33 -2.32
C ALA A 27 -3.76 -20.74 -1.75
N ALA A 28 -2.68 -20.09 -2.19
CA ALA A 28 -1.33 -20.33 -1.66
C ALA A 28 -1.20 -20.00 -0.16
N THR A 29 -2.11 -19.23 0.41
CA THR A 29 -2.16 -18.96 1.86
C THR A 29 -2.79 -20.09 2.68
N GLY A 30 -3.33 -21.12 2.03
CA GLY A 30 -4.12 -22.18 2.68
C GLY A 30 -5.57 -21.78 2.99
N THR A 31 -5.99 -20.57 2.60
CA THR A 31 -7.35 -20.06 2.80
C THR A 31 -8.28 -20.51 1.67
N SER A 32 -9.56 -20.73 1.99
CA SER A 32 -10.59 -20.99 0.98
C SER A 32 -10.86 -19.75 0.12
N VAL A 33 -11.07 -19.96 -1.18
CA VAL A 33 -11.27 -18.87 -2.14
C VAL A 33 -12.75 -18.64 -2.40
N ASP A 34 -13.17 -17.38 -2.34
CA ASP A 34 -14.53 -16.93 -2.68
C ASP A 34 -14.56 -16.42 -4.13
N ASP A 35 -15.07 -17.25 -5.03
CA ASP A 35 -15.19 -16.94 -6.46
C ASP A 35 -16.00 -15.66 -6.75
N SER A 36 -17.01 -15.37 -5.93
CA SER A 36 -17.87 -14.19 -6.15
C SER A 36 -17.09 -12.90 -5.88
N LYS A 37 -16.27 -12.90 -4.83
CA LYS A 37 -15.39 -11.76 -4.51
C LYS A 37 -14.29 -11.57 -5.54
N VAL A 38 -13.69 -12.66 -6.02
CA VAL A 38 -12.67 -12.60 -7.08
C VAL A 38 -13.27 -11.99 -8.36
N LYS A 39 -14.44 -12.46 -8.79
CA LYS A 39 -15.12 -11.93 -9.98
C LYS A 39 -15.48 -10.46 -9.83
N SER A 40 -16.03 -10.09 -8.68
CA SER A 40 -16.39 -8.69 -8.38
C SER A 40 -15.17 -7.78 -8.43
N LEU A 41 -14.05 -8.20 -7.82
CA LEU A 41 -12.79 -7.47 -7.86
C LEU A 41 -12.28 -7.30 -9.31
N VAL A 42 -12.16 -8.39 -10.07
CA VAL A 42 -11.64 -8.34 -11.44
C VAL A 42 -12.54 -7.47 -12.32
N ALA A 43 -13.87 -7.56 -12.17
CA ALA A 43 -14.81 -6.70 -12.88
C ALA A 43 -14.63 -5.22 -12.52
N SER A 44 -14.41 -4.92 -11.25
CA SER A 44 -14.21 -3.55 -10.75
C SER A 44 -12.91 -2.92 -11.24
N LEU A 45 -11.91 -3.74 -11.58
CA LEU A 45 -10.61 -3.30 -12.10
C LEU A 45 -10.56 -3.23 -13.63
N LYS A 46 -11.61 -3.64 -14.35
CA LYS A 46 -11.65 -3.53 -15.81
C LYS A 46 -11.59 -2.07 -16.24
N GLY A 47 -10.57 -1.71 -17.03
CA GLY A 47 -10.37 -0.34 -17.52
C GLY A 47 -9.81 0.62 -16.48
N VAL A 48 -9.50 0.15 -15.27
CA VAL A 48 -8.87 0.95 -14.22
C VAL A 48 -7.36 0.96 -14.41
N ASN A 49 -6.74 2.14 -14.40
CA ASN A 49 -5.30 2.28 -14.31
C ASN A 49 -4.88 2.30 -12.82
N ILE A 50 -4.43 1.15 -12.33
CA ILE A 50 -4.09 0.97 -10.91
C ILE A 50 -2.98 1.94 -10.45
N ASP A 51 -2.00 2.25 -11.30
CA ASP A 51 -0.93 3.20 -10.95
C ASP A 51 -1.44 4.62 -10.77
N ALA A 52 -2.33 5.07 -11.66
CA ALA A 52 -2.95 6.40 -11.57
C ALA A 52 -3.80 6.53 -10.30
N GLU A 53 -4.60 5.50 -9.99
CA GLU A 53 -5.43 5.48 -8.79
C GLU A 53 -4.58 5.43 -7.50
N LEU A 54 -3.47 4.69 -7.49
CA LEU A 54 -2.57 4.67 -6.34
C LEU A 54 -1.90 6.03 -6.12
N ALA A 55 -1.49 6.71 -7.20
CA ALA A 55 -0.93 8.05 -7.12
C ALA A 55 -1.97 9.05 -6.58
N ASN A 56 -3.20 9.01 -7.09
CA ASN A 56 -4.31 9.82 -6.60
C ASN A 56 -4.59 9.57 -5.12
N ALA A 57 -4.63 8.30 -4.70
CA ALA A 57 -4.84 7.93 -3.30
C ALA A 57 -3.71 8.44 -2.38
N SER A 58 -2.46 8.39 -2.85
CA SER A 58 -1.32 8.94 -2.11
C SER A 58 -1.44 10.46 -1.94
N LEU A 59 -1.83 11.19 -2.99
CA LEU A 59 -2.02 12.65 -2.92
C LEU A 59 -3.17 13.03 -1.98
N ALA A 60 -4.29 12.29 -2.04
CA ALA A 60 -5.42 12.48 -1.14
C ALA A 60 -5.03 12.24 0.33
N SER A 61 -4.16 11.24 0.59
CA SER A 61 -3.64 10.98 1.93
C SER A 61 -2.68 12.06 2.45
N THR A 62 -2.06 12.85 1.57
CA THR A 62 -1.20 13.98 1.97
C THR A 62 -1.99 15.27 2.20
N ALA A 63 -3.18 15.41 1.61
CA ALA A 63 -4.04 16.58 1.79
C ALA A 63 -4.66 16.68 3.19
N THR A 64 -4.77 15.56 3.92
CA THR A 64 -5.23 15.51 5.32
C THR A 64 -4.13 15.81 6.34
N ALA A 65 -2.89 16.07 5.90
CA ALA A 65 -1.75 16.39 6.75
C ALA A 65 -1.28 17.86 6.62
N ALA A 66 -2.14 18.77 6.16
CA ALA A 66 -1.84 20.20 6.27
C ALA A 66 -2.18 20.66 7.71
N PRO A 67 -1.20 21.00 8.57
CA PRO A 67 -1.50 21.90 9.66
C PRO A 67 -1.87 23.25 9.03
N ALA A 68 -2.86 23.93 9.62
CA ALA A 68 -3.04 25.35 9.39
C ALA A 68 -1.71 26.05 9.77
N ALA A 69 -0.88 26.35 8.78
CA ALA A 69 0.34 27.11 8.97
C ALA A 69 0.02 28.59 8.75
N GLU A 70 -0.35 29.24 9.85
CA GLU A 70 -0.14 30.66 10.06
C GLU A 70 1.33 31.05 9.74
N ALA A 71 1.46 32.24 9.18
CA ALA A 71 2.58 33.17 9.39
C ALA A 71 4.01 32.62 9.27
N LYS A 72 4.56 32.81 8.08
CA LYS A 72 5.99 32.89 7.75
C LYS A 72 6.68 34.03 8.55
N LYS A 73 7.53 33.71 9.54
CA LYS A 73 8.77 34.49 9.83
C LYS A 73 9.75 33.81 10.80
N GLU A 74 11.02 33.85 10.39
CA GLU A 74 12.29 33.86 11.16
C GLU A 74 12.95 32.58 11.71
N GLU A 75 13.95 32.11 10.94
CA GLU A 75 15.33 31.66 11.24
C GLU A 75 15.77 31.12 12.63
N ALA A 76 16.21 29.84 12.58
CA ALA A 76 17.49 29.26 13.05
C ALA A 76 17.71 28.90 14.56
N PRO A 77 18.70 28.05 14.92
CA PRO A 77 18.77 26.59 14.69
C PRO A 77 19.19 25.78 15.95
N LYS A 78 19.30 24.43 15.80
CA LYS A 78 20.32 23.50 16.38
C LYS A 78 19.85 22.35 17.33
N LYS A 79 20.23 21.11 16.93
CA LYS A 79 20.56 19.89 17.73
C LYS A 79 19.44 19.26 18.58
N GLU A 80 19.34 17.96 18.85
CA GLU A 80 20.17 16.76 18.60
C GLU A 80 19.25 15.53 18.81
N GLU A 81 19.51 14.47 18.04
CA GLU A 81 19.33 13.04 18.35
C GLU A 81 18.17 12.57 19.26
N ARG A 82 17.20 11.89 18.64
CA ARG A 82 16.66 10.61 19.12
C ARG A 82 16.33 9.69 17.95
N HIS A 83 17.29 8.86 17.55
CA HIS A 83 17.03 7.67 16.75
C HIS A 83 17.95 6.56 17.26
N GLY A 84 17.40 5.59 18.00
CA GLY A 84 18.22 4.53 18.60
C GLY A 84 17.45 3.54 19.47
N ALA A 85 16.26 3.13 19.05
CA ALA A 85 15.55 2.03 19.71
C ALA A 85 14.71 1.17 18.76
N ALA A 86 14.26 1.70 17.61
CA ALA A 86 13.47 0.93 16.65
C ALA A 86 14.33 0.17 15.61
N ALA A 87 15.54 0.65 15.30
CA ALA A 87 16.37 0.07 14.24
C ALA A 87 17.08 -1.23 14.66
N GLU A 88 17.47 -1.37 15.94
CA GLU A 88 18.18 -2.57 16.41
C GLU A 88 17.30 -3.82 16.47
N GLY A 89 16.00 -3.68 16.80
CA GLY A 89 15.08 -4.82 16.85
C GLY A 89 14.79 -5.44 15.47
N LEU A 90 14.83 -4.63 14.40
CA LEU A 90 14.61 -5.11 13.04
C LEU A 90 15.83 -5.86 12.49
N SER A 91 17.06 -5.45 12.83
CA SER A 91 18.26 -6.15 12.37
C SER A 91 18.39 -7.56 12.95
N ALA A 92 17.88 -7.80 14.16
CA ALA A 92 17.87 -9.13 14.78
C ALA A 92 16.82 -10.08 14.20
N LEU A 93 15.81 -9.55 13.50
CA LEU A 93 14.74 -10.35 12.88
C LEU A 93 15.11 -10.88 11.48
N PHE A 94 16.10 -10.25 10.83
CA PHE A 94 16.52 -10.56 9.45
C PHE A 94 17.99 -11.02 9.34
N GLY A 95 18.65 -11.29 10.47
CA GLY A 95 20.00 -11.88 10.53
C GLY A 95 19.98 -13.40 10.45
#